data_AF-A0A2W6CM71-F1
#
_entry.id   AF-A0A2W6CM71-F1
#
_cell.length_a   1.000
_cell.length_b   1.000
_cell.length_c   1.000
_cell.angle_alpha   90.00
_cell.angle_beta   90.00
_cell.angle_gamma   90.00
#
_symmetry.space_group_name_H-M   'P 1'
#
loop_
_entity.id
_entity.type
_entity.pdbx_description
1 polymer ?
#
loop_
_entity_poly.entity_id
_entity_poly.type
_entity_poly.pdbx_seq_one_letter_code
_entity_poly.pdbx_strand_id
1 'polypeptide(L)' 'MPNGRSTEMQQFQCGHEECGSQFTAENKDVLMAQVAQHLKEVHNVNNATQTLMGYLESTCVTVKP' A
#
# COMPACT_ATOMS: atom_id res chain seq x y z
N MET A 1 32.36 -6.32 3.33
CA MET A 1 31.78 -4.97 3.12
C MET A 1 30.26 -5.12 3.25
N PRO A 2 29.55 -4.51 4.22
CA PRO A 2 28.11 -4.67 4.34
C PRO A 2 27.39 -3.50 3.65
N ASN A 3 27.33 -3.51 2.32
CA ASN A 3 26.47 -2.59 1.58
C ASN A 3 25.43 -3.41 0.83
N GLY A 4 24.19 -3.40 1.33
CA GLY A 4 23.08 -4.14 0.75
C GLY A 4 21.76 -3.78 1.42
N ARG A 5 21.50 -2.49 1.65
CA ARG A 5 20.14 -2.03 1.90
C ARG A 5 19.50 -1.85 0.54
N SER A 6 18.75 -2.85 0.08
CA SER A 6 17.85 -2.70 -1.06
C SER A 6 16.97 -1.47 -0.79
N THR A 7 17.12 -0.41 -1.58
CA THR A 7 16.31 0.81 -1.48
C THR A 7 14.98 0.58 -2.22
N GLU A 8 14.39 -0.59 -2.02
CA GLU A 8 13.20 -1.05 -2.72
C GLU A 8 11.98 -0.43 -2.06
N MET A 9 11.56 0.73 -2.56
CA MET A 9 10.38 1.41 -2.05
C MET A 9 9.12 0.67 -2.51
N GLN A 10 8.25 0.34 -1.56
CA GLN A 10 6.94 -0.22 -1.85
C GLN A 10 6.01 0.91 -2.26
N GLN A 11 5.33 0.75 -3.38
CA GLN A 11 4.35 1.71 -3.89
C GLN A 11 2.99 1.05 -3.95
N PHE A 12 1.97 1.72 -3.45
CA PHE A 12 0.57 1.32 -3.58
C PHE A 12 -0.15 2.31 -4.49
N GLN A 13 -0.98 1.80 -5.40
CA GLN A 13 -1.91 2.62 -6.16
C GLN A 13 -3.34 2.12 -5.95
N CYS A 14 -4.23 3.02 -5.53
CA CYS A 14 -5.63 2.68 -5.36
C CYS A 14 -6.25 2.32 -6.71
N GLY A 15 -6.88 1.15 -6.80
CA GLY A 15 -7.54 0.67 -8.01
C GLY A 15 -8.90 1.33 -8.31
N HIS A 16 -9.37 2.26 -7.47
CA HIS A 16 -10.58 3.03 -7.75
C HIS A 16 -10.29 4.19 -8.71
N GLU A 17 -10.94 4.18 -9.87
CA GLU A 17 -10.74 5.16 -10.94
C GLU A 17 -10.98 6.61 -10.48
N GLU A 18 -11.95 6.84 -9.59
CA GLU A 18 -12.26 8.17 -9.06
C GLU A 18 -11.32 8.62 -7.93
N CYS A 19 -10.57 7.70 -7.34
CA CYS A 19 -9.71 8.00 -6.20
C CYS A 19 -8.31 8.42 -6.63
N GLY A 20 -7.66 7.63 -7.49
CA GLY A 20 -6.31 7.90 -7.99
C GLY A 20 -5.21 8.02 -6.92
N SER A 21 -5.49 7.69 -5.65
CA SER A 21 -4.52 7.86 -4.55
C SER A 21 -3.35 6.91 -4.69
N GLN A 22 -2.16 7.42 -4.37
CA GLN A 22 -0.92 6.66 -4.44
C GLN A 22 -0.11 6.90 -3.17
N PHE A 23 0.41 5.81 -2.60
CA PHE A 23 1.27 5.85 -1.42
C PHE A 23 2.61 5.19 -1.76
N THR A 24 3.67 5.66 -1.13
CA THR A 24 5.00 5.07 -1.22
C THR A 24 5.60 4.98 0.16
N ALA A 25 6.21 3.85 0.49
CA ALA A 25 6.91 3.67 1.75
C ALA A 25 8.11 2.76 1.58
N GLU A 26 9.13 2.95 2.39
CA GLU A 26 10.31 2.06 2.42
C GLU A 26 9.98 0.68 3.00
N ASN A 27 8.85 0.55 3.69
CA ASN A 27 8.42 -0.68 4.33
C ASN A 27 6.96 -0.99 3.99
N LYS A 28 6.70 -2.26 3.64
CA LYS A 28 5.37 -2.74 3.26
C LYS A 28 4.36 -2.57 4.38
N ASP A 29 4.73 -2.84 5.63
CA ASP A 29 3.83 -2.68 6.79
C ASP A 29 3.40 -1.22 6.96
N VAL A 30 4.34 -0.28 6.75
CA VAL A 30 4.06 1.17 6.78
C VAL A 30 3.15 1.58 5.62
N LEU A 31 3.35 1.00 4.43
CA LEU A 31 2.48 1.23 3.28
C LEU A 31 1.07 0.72 3.56
N MET A 32 0.92 -0.50 4.06
CA MET A 32 -0.38 -1.13 4.33
C MET A 32 -1.14 -0.40 5.45
N ALA A 33 -0.45 0.16 6.44
CA ALA A 33 -1.07 1.05 7.42
C ALA A 33 -1.68 2.30 6.77
N GLN A 34 -0.98 2.93 5.82
CA GLN A 34 -1.51 4.07 5.05
C GLN A 34 -2.68 3.67 4.17
N VAL A 35 -2.62 2.48 3.54
CA VAL A 35 -3.74 1.96 2.73
C VAL A 35 -4.98 1.72 3.58
N ALA A 36 -4.83 1.11 4.76
CA ALA A 36 -5.93 0.87 5.68
C ALA A 36 -6.57 2.19 6.15
N GLN A 37 -5.75 3.19 6.46
CA GLN A 37 -6.22 4.52 6.83
C GLN A 37 -6.96 5.20 5.67
N HIS A 38 -6.38 5.16 4.47
CA HIS A 38 -6.99 5.71 3.26
C HIS A 38 -8.37 5.10 2.97
N LEU A 39 -8.50 3.78 3.08
CA LEU A 39 -9.77 3.08 2.89
C LEU A 39 -10.82 3.52 3.91
N LYS A 40 -10.40 3.79 5.15
CA LYS A 40 -11.27 4.32 6.19
C LYS A 40 -11.72 5.75 5.90
N GLU A 41 -10.80 6.65 5.55
CA GLU A 41 -11.10 8.08 5.42
C GLU A 41 -11.75 8.45 4.08
N VAL A 42 -11.33 7.80 2.99
CA VAL A 42 -11.80 8.11 1.63
C VAL A 42 -12.95 7.20 1.22
N HIS A 43 -12.85 5.90 1.53
CA HIS A 43 -13.85 4.91 1.11
C HIS A 43 -14.83 4.52 2.24
N ASN A 44 -14.73 5.12 3.44
CA ASN A 44 -15.53 4.75 4.62
C ASN A 44 -15.49 3.25 4.98
N VAL A 45 -14.43 2.55 4.57
CA VAL A 45 -14.20 1.14 4.89
C VAL A 45 -13.54 1.06 6.27
N ASN A 46 -14.35 1.11 7.32
CA ASN A 46 -13.88 1.09 8.70
C ASN A 46 -13.20 -0.24 9.10
N ASN A 47 -13.56 -1.35 8.45
CA ASN A 47 -12.97 -2.66 8.67
C ASN A 47 -12.50 -3.23 7.33
N ALA A 48 -11.32 -2.82 6.89
CA ALA A 48 -10.63 -3.54 5.82
C ALA A 48 -10.29 -4.95 6.32
N THR A 49 -11.00 -5.95 5.81
CA THR A 49 -10.74 -7.35 6.19
C THR A 49 -9.34 -7.77 5.75
N GLN A 50 -8.74 -8.75 6.44
CA GLN A 50 -7.45 -9.31 6.03
C GLN A 50 -7.46 -9.77 4.56
N THR A 51 -8.59 -10.29 4.07
CA THR A 51 -8.75 -10.67 2.66
C THR A 51 -8.62 -9.48 1.71
N LEU A 52 -9.28 -8.36 2.02
CA LEU A 52 -9.18 -7.14 1.20
C LEU A 52 -7.75 -6.58 1.24
N MET A 53 -7.13 -6.55 2.42
CA MET A 53 -5.75 -6.12 2.58
C MET A 53 -4.77 -6.99 1.81
N GLY A 54 -4.89 -8.32 1.89
CA GLY A 54 -4.05 -9.24 1.14
C GLY A 54 -4.24 -9.14 -0.37
N TYR A 55 -5.48 -8.92 -0.82
CA TYR A 55 -5.76 -8.68 -2.24
C TYR A 55 -5.09 -7.39 -2.73
N LEU A 56 -5.31 -6.27 -2.03
CA LEU A 56 -4.72 -4.98 -2.36
C LEU A 56 -3.19 -5.02 -2.32
N GLU A 57 -2.62 -5.74 -1.36
CA GLU A 57 -1.18 -5.99 -1.32
C GLU A 57 -0.71 -6.72 -2.58
N SER A 58 -1.39 -7.80 -2.98
CA SER A 58 -0.93 -8.61 -4.11
C SER A 58 -1.17 -7.96 -5.48
N THR A 59 -2.18 -7.10 -5.63
CA THR A 59 -2.58 -6.56 -6.93
C THR A 59 -2.24 -5.09 -7.12
N CYS A 60 -2.16 -4.33 -6.03
CA CYS A 60 -2.02 -2.87 -6.07
C CYS A 60 -0.69 -2.38 -5.49
N VAL A 61 0.10 -3.25 -4.83
CA VAL A 61 1.45 -2.92 -4.37
C VAL A 61 2.48 -3.41 -5.38
N THR A 62 3.39 -2.51 -5.74
CA THR A 62 4.51 -2.78 -6.63
C THR A 62 5.81 -2.31 -6.00
N VAL A 63 6.90 -3.01 -6.26
CA VAL A 63 8.23 -2.56 -5.88
C VAL A 63 8.72 -1.53 -6.89
N LYS A 64 9.07 -0.34 -6.41
CA LYS A 64 9.70 0.69 -7.23
C LYS A 64 11.23 0.48 -7.20
N PRO A 65 11.86 0.29 -8.36
CA PRO A 65 13.31 0.14 -8.47
C PRO A 65 14.06 1.47 -8.28
#